data_AF-A0A9D3ZEC6-F1
#
_entry.id   AF-A0A9D3ZEC6-F1
#
_cell.length_a   1.000
_cell.length_b   1.000
_cell.length_c   1.000
_cell.angle_alpha   90.00
_cell.angle_beta   90.00
_cell.angle_gamma   90.00
#
_symmetry.space_group_name_H-M   'P 1'
#
loop_
_entity.id
_entity.type
_entity.pdbx_description
1 polymer ?
#
loop_
_entity_poly.entity_id
_entity_poly.type
_entity_poly.pdbx_seq_one_letter_code
_entity_poly.pdbx_strand_id
1 'polypeptide(L)'
;MNDDIEELKKLMNIIISYPFVSDKPDYDRFNLSPELRCFLHYLNSEFFANLGDWVHALYNKRVLYKVYHHSQKSYDFLRAAAVVRFCSNVFWHYNNYAIECWERTIGKIGIVRKLSEALPNLFIVLFDGCINHACNLEDLYQPEMHEAV
;
A
#
# COMPACT_ATOMS: atom_id res chain seq x y z
N MET A 1 23.14 -0.92 -0.89
CA MET A 1 22.86 -0.14 -2.13
C MET A 1 22.07 -0.91 -3.18
N ASN A 2 22.45 -2.14 -3.58
CA ASN A 2 21.61 -2.95 -4.48
C ASN A 2 20.53 -3.75 -3.72
N ASP A 3 20.79 -4.05 -2.45
CA ASP A 3 19.89 -4.80 -1.57
C ASP A 3 18.65 -3.98 -1.17
N ASP A 4 18.82 -2.67 -0.90
CA ASP A 4 17.73 -1.77 -0.48
C ASP A 4 16.67 -1.59 -1.59
N ILE A 5 17.12 -1.51 -2.85
CA ILE A 5 16.24 -1.46 -4.03
C ILE A 5 15.52 -2.80 -4.21
N GLU A 6 16.16 -3.92 -3.91
CA GLU A 6 15.55 -5.24 -4.05
C GLU A 6 14.57 -5.54 -2.92
N GLU A 7 14.84 -5.08 -1.69
CA GLU A 7 13.91 -5.08 -0.57
C GLU A 7 12.70 -4.18 -0.84
N LEU A 8 12.93 -2.98 -1.38
CA LEU A 8 11.86 -2.10 -1.84
C LEU A 8 10.96 -2.78 -2.89
N LYS A 9 11.56 -3.44 -3.89
CA LYS A 9 10.81 -4.20 -4.89
C LYS A 9 10.06 -5.38 -4.28
N LYS A 10 10.65 -6.10 -3.32
CA LYS A 10 9.98 -7.19 -2.59
C LYS A 10 8.78 -6.68 -1.82
N LEU A 11 8.93 -5.60 -1.04
CA LEU A 11 7.84 -4.99 -0.28
C LEU A 11 6.73 -4.48 -1.22
N MET A 12 7.08 -3.75 -2.28
CA MET A 12 6.11 -3.33 -3.29
C MET A 12 5.42 -4.52 -3.95
N ASN A 13 6.15 -5.59 -4.26
CA ASN A 13 5.58 -6.79 -4.85
C ASN A 13 4.64 -7.52 -3.88
N ILE A 14 4.97 -7.57 -2.59
CA ILE A 14 4.08 -8.07 -1.54
C ILE A 14 2.81 -7.22 -1.50
N ILE A 15 2.92 -5.89 -1.44
CA ILE A 15 1.77 -4.99 -1.41
C ILE A 15 0.88 -5.15 -2.65
N ILE A 16 1.48 -5.27 -3.85
CA ILE A 16 0.76 -5.36 -5.13
C ILE A 16 0.16 -6.75 -5.37
N SER A 17 0.86 -7.81 -4.93
CA SER A 17 0.51 -9.19 -5.26
C SER A 17 -0.26 -9.90 -4.15
N TYR A 18 -0.43 -9.29 -2.98
CA TYR A 18 -1.23 -9.88 -1.90
C TYR A 18 -2.72 -9.69 -2.17
N PRO A 19 -3.47 -10.76 -2.47
CA PRO A 19 -4.88 -10.64 -2.80
C PRO A 19 -5.67 -10.48 -1.50
N PHE A 20 -6.22 -9.30 -1.26
CA PHE A 20 -7.13 -9.07 -0.14
C PHE A 20 -8.53 -9.55 -0.49
N VAL A 21 -8.67 -10.88 -0.58
CA VAL A 21 -9.92 -11.54 -1.03
C VAL A 21 -11.03 -11.48 0.03
N SER A 22 -10.74 -11.06 1.27
CA SER A 22 -11.66 -11.18 2.39
C SER A 22 -12.12 -9.84 2.96
N ASP A 23 -13.44 -9.71 3.12
CA ASP A 23 -14.12 -8.70 3.93
C ASP A 23 -13.78 -8.78 5.43
N LYS A 24 -13.02 -9.81 5.86
CA LYS A 24 -12.68 -9.99 7.27
C LYS A 24 -11.48 -9.13 7.68
N PRO A 25 -11.58 -8.44 8.83
CA PRO A 25 -10.59 -7.49 9.31
C PRO A 25 -9.48 -8.13 10.16
N ASP A 26 -9.34 -9.45 10.13
CA ASP A 26 -8.55 -10.15 11.15
C ASP A 26 -7.06 -10.13 10.82
N TYR A 27 -6.46 -8.94 10.95
CA TYR A 27 -5.04 -8.62 10.74
C TYR A 27 -4.10 -9.45 11.62
N ASP A 28 -4.57 -9.91 12.79
CA ASP A 28 -3.81 -10.81 13.67
C ASP A 28 -3.73 -12.24 13.12
N ARG A 29 -4.68 -12.65 12.27
CA ARG A 29 -4.66 -13.95 11.55
C ARG A 29 -4.02 -13.88 10.17
N PHE A 30 -3.85 -12.69 9.60
CA PHE A 30 -3.04 -12.55 8.41
C PHE A 30 -1.59 -12.84 8.83
N ASN A 31 -1.00 -13.86 8.23
CA ASN A 31 0.41 -14.18 8.39
C ASN A 31 1.24 -13.13 7.63
N LEU A 32 1.04 -11.84 7.98
CA LEU A 32 1.78 -10.71 7.45
C LEU A 32 3.24 -10.95 7.79
N SER A 33 4.08 -10.84 6.78
CA SER A 33 5.51 -10.94 6.97
C SER A 33 5.95 -9.87 7.98
N PRO A 34 6.99 -10.11 8.80
CA PRO A 34 7.50 -9.13 9.75
C PRO A 34 7.74 -7.75 9.11
N GLU A 35 8.20 -7.74 7.87
CA GLU A 35 8.46 -6.54 7.07
C GLU A 35 7.19 -5.73 6.83
N LEU A 36 6.10 -6.39 6.44
CA LEU A 36 4.80 -5.74 6.23
C LEU A 36 4.20 -5.23 7.56
N ARG A 37 4.42 -5.94 8.67
CA ARG A 37 3.98 -5.47 10.01
C ARG A 37 4.72 -4.21 10.42
N CYS A 38 6.04 -4.17 10.25
CA CYS A 38 6.86 -2.98 10.53
C CYS A 38 6.45 -1.79 9.65
N PHE A 39 6.27 -2.02 8.35
CA PHE A 39 5.79 -0.98 7.42
C PHE A 39 4.41 -0.44 7.82
N LEU A 40 3.48 -1.32 8.19
CA LEU A 40 2.15 -0.91 8.66
C LEU A 40 2.20 -0.13 9.97
N HIS A 41 3.08 -0.50 10.90
CA HIS A 41 3.29 0.24 12.14
C HIS A 41 3.77 1.67 11.87
N TYR A 42 4.76 1.82 10.98
CA TYR A 42 5.30 3.11 10.57
C TYR A 42 4.27 3.97 9.83
N LEU A 43 3.54 3.37 8.89
CA LEU A 43 2.44 4.06 8.23
C LEU A 43 1.42 4.53 9.26
N ASN A 44 1.09 3.72 10.28
CA ASN A 44 0.10 4.09 11.27
C ASN A 44 0.51 5.37 12.01
N SER A 45 1.79 5.56 12.37
CA SER A 45 2.25 6.79 13.02
C SER A 45 2.16 8.05 12.16
N GLU A 46 2.33 7.94 10.83
CA GLU A 46 2.32 9.08 9.89
C GLU A 46 0.91 9.39 9.33
N PHE A 47 0.02 8.40 9.23
CA PHE A 47 -1.26 8.51 8.51
C PHE A 47 -2.41 9.20 9.28
N PHE A 48 -2.20 9.61 10.54
CA PHE A 48 -3.31 9.94 11.45
C PHE A 48 -4.19 11.14 11.02
N ALA A 49 -3.74 12.02 10.13
CA ALA A 49 -4.44 13.28 9.87
C ALA A 49 -5.53 13.27 8.77
N ASN A 50 -5.42 12.53 7.65
CA ASN A 50 -6.10 12.97 6.40
C ASN A 50 -6.95 11.93 5.61
N LEU A 51 -7.46 10.87 6.25
CA LEU A 51 -8.23 9.81 5.55
C LEU A 51 -9.56 10.30 4.92
N GLY A 52 -10.24 11.26 5.54
CA GLY A 52 -11.52 11.79 5.05
C GLY A 52 -11.38 12.59 3.74
N ASP A 53 -10.30 13.36 3.62
CA ASP A 53 -9.96 14.13 2.42
C ASP A 53 -9.66 13.22 1.23
N TRP A 54 -9.13 12.05 1.55
CA TRP A 54 -8.71 11.03 0.61
C TRP A 54 -9.88 10.37 -0.11
N VAL A 55 -10.94 10.01 0.62
CA VAL A 55 -12.18 9.47 0.04
C VAL A 55 -12.87 10.53 -0.82
N HIS A 56 -12.86 11.80 -0.41
CA HIS A 56 -13.42 12.89 -1.21
C HIS A 56 -12.70 13.07 -2.55
N ALA A 57 -11.38 12.96 -2.57
CA ALA A 57 -10.58 13.05 -3.79
C ALA A 57 -10.94 11.94 -4.82
N LEU A 58 -11.47 10.81 -4.36
CA LEU A 58 -11.89 9.71 -5.22
C LEU A 58 -13.23 9.93 -5.92
N TYR A 59 -14.14 10.78 -5.41
CA TYR A 59 -15.50 10.90 -5.97
C TYR A 59 -15.51 11.25 -7.47
N ASN A 60 -14.55 12.05 -7.92
CA ASN A 60 -14.43 12.43 -9.33
C ASN A 60 -13.60 11.44 -10.18
N LYS A 61 -13.19 10.31 -9.61
CA LYS A 61 -12.35 9.28 -10.24
C LYS A 61 -13.12 7.96 -10.30
N ARG A 62 -14.05 7.84 -11.26
CA ARG A 62 -15.01 6.71 -11.38
C ARG A 62 -14.43 5.32 -11.10
N VAL A 63 -13.35 4.94 -11.79
CA VAL A 63 -12.74 3.61 -11.63
C VAL A 63 -12.17 3.41 -10.23
N LEU A 64 -11.40 4.38 -9.72
CA LEU A 64 -10.81 4.31 -8.38
C LEU A 64 -11.87 4.34 -7.28
N TYR A 65 -12.93 5.12 -7.48
CA TYR A 65 -14.07 5.13 -6.57
C TYR A 65 -14.80 3.79 -6.54
N LYS A 66 -14.99 3.12 -7.69
CA LYS A 66 -15.53 1.75 -7.73
C LYS A 66 -14.64 0.76 -6.99
N VAL A 67 -13.32 0.83 -7.16
CA VAL A 67 -12.37 0.00 -6.39
C VAL A 67 -12.52 0.25 -4.89
N TYR A 68 -12.64 1.51 -4.47
CA TYR A 68 -12.86 1.85 -3.08
C TYR A 68 -14.20 1.26 -2.58
N HIS A 69 -15.28 1.49 -3.31
CA HIS A 69 -16.61 1.01 -2.96
C HIS A 69 -16.68 -0.52 -2.87
N HIS A 70 -15.92 -1.25 -3.70
CA HIS A 70 -15.88 -2.72 -3.70
C HIS A 70 -15.58 -3.32 -2.32
N SER A 71 -14.70 -2.68 -1.55
CA SER A 71 -14.24 -3.20 -0.26
C SER A 71 -14.35 -2.16 0.84
N GLN A 72 -15.31 -1.23 0.74
CA GLN A 72 -15.45 -0.09 1.64
C GLN A 72 -15.50 -0.50 3.12
N LYS A 73 -16.32 -1.50 3.45
CA LYS A 73 -16.44 -2.03 4.82
C LYS A 73 -15.14 -2.62 5.38
N SER A 74 -14.26 -3.08 4.49
CA SER A 74 -12.98 -3.65 4.86
C SER A 74 -11.93 -2.58 5.22
N TYR A 75 -12.22 -1.31 4.91
CA TYR A 75 -11.37 -0.16 5.22
C TYR A 75 -11.71 0.51 6.56
N ASP A 76 -12.75 0.06 7.26
CA ASP A 76 -13.17 0.58 8.58
C ASP A 76 -12.24 0.11 9.73
N PHE A 77 -11.22 -0.70 9.43
CA PHE A 77 -10.24 -1.24 10.38
C PHE A 77 -8.84 -0.67 10.15
N LEU A 78 -7.94 -0.82 11.14
CA LEU A 78 -6.54 -0.31 11.19
C LEU A 78 -6.11 0.50 9.96
N ARG A 79 -6.10 1.83 10.11
CA ARG A 79 -6.02 2.83 9.02
C ARG A 79 -4.89 2.58 8.02
N ALA A 80 -3.69 2.23 8.48
CA ALA A 80 -2.55 1.92 7.60
C ALA A 80 -2.79 0.67 6.74
N ALA A 81 -3.45 -0.34 7.28
CA ALA A 81 -3.68 -1.60 6.60
C ALA A 81 -4.85 -1.52 5.60
N ALA A 82 -5.82 -0.64 5.86
CA ALA A 82 -6.83 -0.25 4.89
C ALA A 82 -6.22 0.42 3.64
N VAL A 83 -5.18 1.24 3.83
CA VAL A 83 -4.47 1.93 2.75
C VAL A 83 -3.72 0.94 1.84
N VAL A 84 -2.95 0.02 2.44
CA VAL A 84 -2.25 -1.04 1.69
C VAL A 84 -3.24 -1.91 0.92
N ARG A 85 -4.36 -2.26 1.57
CA ARG A 85 -5.44 -3.04 0.95
C ARG A 85 -6.06 -2.31 -0.24
N PHE A 86 -6.37 -1.02 -0.08
CA PHE A 86 -6.89 -0.21 -1.17
C PHE A 86 -5.92 -0.19 -2.37
N CYS A 87 -4.62 0.02 -2.12
CA CYS A 87 -3.62 0.02 -3.19
C CYS A 87 -3.56 -1.32 -3.93
N SER A 88 -3.53 -2.44 -3.19
CA SER A 88 -3.59 -3.78 -3.80
C SER A 88 -4.84 -3.98 -4.64
N ASN A 89 -6.01 -3.60 -4.09
CA ASN A 89 -7.28 -3.71 -4.80
C ASN A 89 -7.32 -2.85 -6.07
N VAL A 90 -6.64 -1.69 -6.09
CA VAL A 90 -6.45 -0.90 -7.31
C VAL A 90 -5.69 -1.72 -8.34
N PHE A 91 -4.55 -2.32 -8.02
CA PHE A 91 -3.82 -3.13 -9.00
C PHE A 91 -4.59 -4.35 -9.50
N TRP A 92 -5.39 -4.98 -8.63
CA TRP A 92 -6.12 -6.20 -8.97
C TRP A 92 -7.39 -5.93 -9.77
N HIS A 93 -8.14 -4.89 -9.41
CA HIS A 93 -9.50 -4.67 -9.93
C HIS A 93 -9.62 -3.48 -10.90
N TYR A 94 -8.62 -2.62 -11.04
CA TYR A 94 -8.74 -1.40 -11.86
C TYR A 94 -9.24 -1.71 -13.27
N ASN A 95 -8.63 -2.67 -13.96
CA ASN A 95 -8.99 -2.94 -15.36
C ASN A 95 -10.39 -3.57 -15.50
N ASN A 96 -10.84 -4.35 -14.51
CA ASN A 96 -12.21 -4.87 -14.50
C ASN A 96 -13.22 -3.71 -14.37
N TYR A 97 -12.98 -2.80 -13.42
CA TYR A 97 -13.83 -1.63 -13.23
C TYR A 97 -13.67 -0.58 -14.33
N ALA A 98 -12.53 -0.51 -15.01
CA ALA A 98 -12.35 0.32 -16.19
C ALA A 98 -13.30 -0.13 -17.30
N ILE A 99 -13.38 -1.44 -17.56
CA ILE A 99 -14.32 -2.01 -18.53
C ILE A 99 -15.77 -1.67 -18.14
N GLU A 100 -16.16 -1.88 -16.89
CA GLU A 100 -17.51 -1.55 -16.43
C GLU A 100 -17.84 -0.05 -16.48
N CYS A 101 -16.82 0.81 -16.39
CA CYS A 101 -16.94 2.26 -16.50
C CYS A 101 -16.83 2.77 -17.94
N TRP A 102 -16.69 1.88 -18.93
CA TRP A 102 -16.44 2.21 -20.33
C TRP A 102 -15.15 3.00 -20.56
N GLU A 103 -14.15 2.76 -19.71
CA GLU A 103 -12.79 3.31 -19.83
C GLU A 103 -11.83 2.28 -20.44
N ARG A 104 -10.76 2.76 -21.08
CA ARG A 104 -9.71 1.91 -21.64
C ARG A 104 -8.90 1.25 -20.53
N THR A 105 -8.63 -0.05 -20.67
CA THR A 105 -7.68 -0.76 -19.79
C THR A 105 -6.25 -0.23 -19.98
N ILE A 106 -5.47 -0.25 -18.90
CA ILE A 106 -4.12 0.29 -18.88
C ILE A 106 -3.16 -0.67 -18.16
N GLY A 107 -1.87 -0.57 -18.49
CA GLY A 107 -0.83 -1.32 -17.80
C GLY A 107 -0.55 -0.78 -16.40
N LYS A 108 0.23 -1.52 -15.60
CA LYS A 108 0.55 -1.18 -14.19
C LYS A 108 1.10 0.25 -14.02
N ILE A 109 1.97 0.72 -14.93
CA ILE A 109 2.49 2.10 -14.92
C ILE A 109 1.37 3.13 -15.07
N GLY A 110 0.40 2.85 -15.95
CA GLY A 110 -0.78 3.70 -16.13
C GLY A 110 -1.65 3.75 -14.87
N ILE A 111 -1.82 2.60 -14.20
CA ILE A 111 -2.56 2.51 -12.92
C ILE A 111 -1.86 3.34 -11.85
N VAL A 112 -0.53 3.19 -11.70
CA VAL A 112 0.28 3.99 -10.77
C VAL A 112 0.09 5.48 -11.02
N ARG A 113 0.19 5.91 -12.28
CA ARG A 113 -0.01 7.31 -12.65
C ARG A 113 -1.42 7.80 -12.30
N LYS A 114 -2.45 7.02 -12.59
CA LYS A 114 -3.84 7.37 -12.24
C LYS A 114 -4.04 7.49 -10.73
N LEU A 115 -3.42 6.60 -9.96
CA LEU A 115 -3.48 6.63 -8.50
C LEU A 115 -2.74 7.84 -7.93
N SER A 116 -1.54 8.15 -8.42
CA SER A 116 -0.76 9.30 -7.95
C SER A 116 -1.40 10.64 -8.33
N GLU A 117 -2.02 10.74 -9.51
CA GLU A 117 -2.79 11.92 -9.91
C GLU A 117 -4.05 12.12 -9.05
N ALA A 118 -4.70 11.04 -8.65
CA ALA A 118 -5.91 11.10 -7.82
C ALA A 118 -5.59 11.40 -6.36
N LEU A 119 -4.47 10.87 -5.87
CA LEU A 119 -4.16 10.81 -4.45
C LEU A 119 -2.66 11.08 -4.21
N PRO A 120 -2.15 12.28 -4.56
CA PRO A 120 -0.72 12.58 -4.52
C PRO A 120 -0.13 12.45 -3.12
N ASN A 121 -0.87 12.89 -2.08
CA ASN A 121 -0.40 12.83 -0.70
C ASN A 121 -0.24 11.39 -0.19
N LEU A 122 -1.10 10.46 -0.63
CA LEU A 122 -0.84 9.05 -0.33
C LEU A 122 0.41 8.58 -1.00
N PHE A 123 0.54 8.88 -2.30
CA PHE A 123 1.64 8.35 -3.07
C PHE A 123 2.98 8.75 -2.44
N ILE A 124 3.07 10.01 -1.97
CA ILE A 124 4.19 10.50 -1.15
C ILE A 124 4.35 9.66 0.12
N VAL A 125 3.30 9.51 0.93
CA VAL A 125 3.37 8.76 2.20
C VAL A 125 3.75 7.28 2.02
N LEU A 126 3.22 6.60 0.98
CA LEU A 126 3.61 5.23 0.66
C LEU A 126 5.06 5.15 0.22
N PHE A 127 5.52 6.14 -0.56
CA PHE A 127 6.89 6.18 -1.02
C PHE A 127 7.87 6.47 0.12
N ASP A 128 7.55 7.44 0.97
CA ASP A 128 8.32 7.76 2.18
C ASP A 128 8.33 6.58 3.15
N GLY A 129 7.18 5.93 3.39
CA GLY A 129 7.11 4.73 4.22
C GLY A 129 7.97 3.58 3.66
N CYS A 130 8.03 3.45 2.34
CA CYS A 130 8.87 2.46 1.68
C CYS A 130 10.37 2.78 1.80
N ILE A 131 10.77 4.06 1.64
CA ILE A 131 12.15 4.52 1.85
C ILE A 131 12.56 4.29 3.30
N ASN A 132 11.74 4.74 4.25
CA ASN A 132 12.05 4.63 5.67
C ASN A 132 12.07 3.17 6.14
N HIS A 133 11.25 2.29 5.55
CA HIS A 133 11.36 0.86 5.77
C HIS A 133 12.71 0.30 5.30
N ALA A 134 13.15 0.70 4.10
CA ALA A 134 14.46 0.29 3.58
C ALA A 134 15.63 0.84 4.43
N CYS A 135 15.54 2.08 4.91
CA CYS A 135 16.57 2.67 5.79
C CYS A 135 16.59 2.04 7.19
N ASN A 136 15.43 1.75 7.79
CA ASN A 136 15.37 1.12 9.13
C ASN A 136 15.87 -0.34 9.12
N LEU A 137 15.95 -0.99 7.96
CA LEU A 137 16.63 -2.29 7.83
C LEU A 137 18.15 -2.17 8.02
N GLU A 138 18.77 -1.03 7.68
CA GLU A 138 20.20 -0.79 7.93
C GLU A 138 20.52 -0.74 9.44
N ASP A 139 19.60 -0.22 10.26
CA ASP A 139 19.76 -0.16 11.72
C ASP A 139 19.56 -1.54 12.40
N LEU A 140 18.73 -2.42 11.82
CA LEU A 140 18.49 -3.79 12.29
C LEU A 140 19.60 -4.77 11.88
N TYR A 141 20.33 -4.47 10.81
CA TYR A 141 21.46 -5.26 10.30
C TYR A 141 22.82 -4.61 10.61
N GLN A 142 22.98 -3.97 11.77
CA GLN A 142 24.35 -3.77 12.26
C GLN A 142 25.00 -5.15 12.45
N PRO A 143 26.15 -5.43 11.81
CA PRO A 143 26.85 -6.68 12.04
C PRO A 143 27.18 -6.73 13.53
N GLU A 144 26.81 -7.82 14.20
CA GLU A 144 27.31 -8.10 15.54
C GLU A 144 28.83 -7.97 15.49
N MET A 145 29.35 -6.88 16.05
CA MET A 145 30.77 -6.70 16.27
C MET A 145 31.14 -7.76 17.30
N HIS A 146 31.48 -8.96 16.84
CA HIS A 146 32.17 -9.93 17.66
C HIS A 146 33.48 -9.28 18.08
N GLU A 147 33.51 -8.79 19.31
CA GLU A 147 34.75 -8.45 20.00
C GLU A 147 35.64 -9.68 19.92
N ALA A 148 36.72 -9.56 19.15
CA ALA A 148 37.78 -10.55 19.15
C ALA A 148 38.41 -10.55 20.55
N VAL A 149 38.20 -11.64 21.28
CA VAL A 149 38.87 -11.96 22.55
C VAL A 149 40.29 -12.41 22.29
#